data_AF-A0A085ZZC8-F1
#
_entry.id   AF-A0A085ZZC8-F1
#
_cell.length_a   1.000
_cell.length_b   1.000
_cell.length_c   1.000
_cell.angle_alpha   90.00
_cell.angle_beta   90.00
_cell.angle_gamma   90.00
#
_symmetry.space_group_name_H-M   'P 1'
#
loop_
_entity.id
_entity.type
_entity.pdbx_description
1 polymer ?
#
loop_
_entity_poly.entity_id
_entity_poly.type
_entity_poly.pdbx_seq_one_letter_code
_entity_poly.pdbx_strand_id
1 'polypeptide(L)'
;MSTDEQMRNGYSLPEQEDRLLKYCEQNQIVVKGIFREDFSAKDFNRSEWKKIITTLKSNKKRPSENILFIKWDRFSRNIEYTYQMLGILHQTIHY
;
A
#
# COMPACT_ATOMS: atom_id res chain seq x y z
N MET A 1 -5.46 0.82 -15.37
CA MET A 1 -4.41 0.73 -16.39
C MET A 1 -4.31 -0.74 -16.71
N SER A 2 -4.40 -1.08 -18.00
CA SER A 2 -4.36 -2.46 -18.48
C SER A 2 -2.97 -3.05 -18.24
N THR A 3 -2.94 -4.36 -18.02
CA THR A 3 -1.78 -5.25 -17.87
C THR A 3 -0.70 -5.01 -18.95
N ASP A 4 -1.09 -4.54 -20.13
CA ASP A 4 -0.20 -4.23 -21.25
C ASP A 4 0.74 -3.03 -21.04
N GLU A 5 0.35 -2.06 -20.21
CA GLU A 5 1.17 -0.89 -19.89
C GLU A 5 2.20 -1.21 -18.79
N GLN A 6 1.89 -2.20 -17.94
CA GLN A 6 2.80 -2.73 -16.92
C GLN A 6 3.95 -3.55 -17.55
N MET A 7 3.70 -4.26 -18.66
CA MET A 7 4.74 -4.99 -19.38
C MET A 7 5.73 -4.08 -20.11
N ARG A 8 5.31 -2.90 -20.58
CA ARG A 8 6.18 -1.98 -21.36
C ARG A 8 7.06 -1.06 -20.51
N ASN A 9 6.65 -0.76 -19.27
CA ASN A 9 7.35 0.20 -18.41
C ASN A 9 8.29 -0.43 -17.37
N GLY A 10 8.47 -1.75 -17.37
CA GLY A 10 9.59 -2.41 -16.69
C GLY A 10 9.57 -2.38 -15.17
N TYR A 11 8.43 -2.62 -14.54
CA TYR A 11 8.35 -2.84 -13.08
C TYR A 11 7.45 -4.03 -12.80
N SER A 12 7.97 -5.24 -12.97
CA SER A 12 7.24 -6.45 -12.57
C SER A 12 6.91 -6.40 -11.06
N LEU A 13 5.82 -7.03 -10.61
CA LEU A 13 5.49 -7.08 -9.18
C LEU A 13 6.66 -7.61 -8.31
N PRO A 14 7.41 -8.66 -8.72
CA PRO A 14 8.58 -9.13 -7.97
C PRO A 14 9.68 -8.07 -7.85
N GLU A 15 9.92 -7.29 -8.90
CA GLU A 15 10.94 -6.23 -8.86
C GLU A 15 10.52 -5.06 -7.96
N GLN A 16 9.23 -4.69 -7.98
CA GLN A 16 8.69 -3.67 -7.08
C GLN A 16 8.85 -4.09 -5.62
N GLU A 17 8.56 -5.36 -5.32
CA GLU A 17 8.73 -5.94 -4.00
C GLU A 17 10.20 -5.96 -3.58
N ASP A 18 11.10 -6.46 -4.43
CA ASP A 18 12.54 -6.51 -4.12
C ASP A 18 13.10 -5.13 -3.78
N ARG A 19 12.69 -4.10 -4.54
CA ARG A 19 13.07 -2.70 -4.25
C ARG A 19 12.54 -2.21 -2.89
N LEU A 20 11.29 -2.54 -2.55
CA LEU A 20 10.71 -2.18 -1.26
C LEU A 20 11.40 -2.90 -0.10
N LEU A 21 11.70 -4.19 -0.27
CA LEU A 21 12.40 -5.00 0.73
C LEU A 21 13.82 -4.49 0.97
N LYS A 22 14.57 -4.20 -0.09
CA LYS A 22 15.91 -3.59 0.01
C LYS A 22 15.87 -2.24 0.71
N TYR A 23 14.89 -1.39 0.39
CA TYR A 23 14.71 -0.12 1.08
C TYR A 23 14.44 -0.33 2.57
N CYS A 24 13.55 -1.27 2.92
CA CYS A 24 13.27 -1.58 4.32
C CYS A 24 14.50 -2.11 5.06
N GLU A 25 15.27 -3.01 4.44
CA GLU A 25 16.51 -3.57 5.00
C GLU A 25 17.54 -2.46 5.28
N GLN A 26 17.77 -1.58 4.30
CA GLN A 26 18.72 -0.47 4.43
C GLN A 26 18.34 0.54 5.51
N ASN A 27 17.05 0.72 5.76
CA ASN A 27 16.52 1.66 6.75
C ASN A 27 16.12 0.98 8.07
N GLN A 28 16.45 -0.29 8.27
CA GLN A 28 16.10 -1.08 9.45
C GLN A 28 14.59 -1.09 9.76
N ILE A 29 13.77 -1.02 8.71
CA ILE A 29 12.30 -1.06 8.80
C ILE A 29 11.86 -2.52 8.85
N VAL A 30 11.18 -2.90 9.93
CA VAL A 30 10.64 -4.25 10.09
C VAL A 30 9.37 -4.41 9.24
N VAL A 31 9.46 -5.23 8.20
CA VAL A 31 8.30 -5.56 7.33
C VAL A 31 7.32 -6.45 8.09
N LYS A 32 6.08 -5.97 8.27
CA LYS A 32 5.01 -6.73 8.96
C LYS A 32 4.11 -7.51 8.02
N GLY A 33 4.07 -7.14 6.75
CA GLY A 33 3.28 -7.80 5.73
C GLY A 33 3.57 -7.23 4.34
N ILE A 34 3.44 -8.07 3.32
CA ILE A 34 3.59 -7.69 1.91
C ILE A 34 2.25 -7.96 1.24
N PHE A 35 1.71 -6.93 0.59
CA PHE A 35 0.42 -6.95 -0.07
C PHE A 35 0.62 -6.66 -1.56
N ARG A 36 0.25 -7.61 -2.42
CA ARG A 36 0.49 -7.52 -3.88
C ARG A 36 -0.83 -7.39 -4.61
N GLU A 37 -0.98 -6.34 -5.40
CA GLU A 37 -2.26 -6.05 -6.03
C GLU A 37 -2.08 -5.64 -7.50
N ASP A 38 -2.70 -6.39 -8.41
CA ASP A 38 -2.71 -6.14 -9.86
C ASP A 38 -3.80 -5.13 -10.29
N PHE A 39 -4.68 -4.75 -9.37
CA PHE A 39 -5.79 -3.85 -9.68
C PHE A 39 -5.33 -2.40 -9.78
N SER A 40 -5.87 -1.68 -10.76
CA SER A 40 -5.59 -0.26 -10.92
C SER A 40 -6.11 0.54 -9.73
N ALA A 41 -5.31 1.47 -9.19
CA ALA A 41 -5.70 2.36 -8.08
C ALA A 41 -6.72 3.45 -8.48
N LYS A 42 -7.74 3.07 -9.25
CA LYS A 42 -8.86 3.92 -9.68
C LYS A 42 -9.85 4.13 -8.53
N ASP A 43 -10.03 3.11 -7.70
CA ASP A 43 -10.84 3.12 -6.49
C ASP A 43 -10.16 2.29 -5.39
N PHE A 44 -10.72 2.29 -4.18
CA PHE A 44 -10.25 1.49 -3.04
C PHE A 44 -11.05 0.19 -2.84
N ASN A 45 -11.78 -0.28 -3.86
CA ASN A 45 -12.44 -1.58 -3.81
C ASN A 45 -11.43 -2.71 -4.13
N ARG A 46 -10.41 -2.78 -3.28
CA ARG A 46 -9.18 -3.52 -3.46
C ARG A 46 -9.06 -4.57 -2.36
N SER A 47 -8.95 -5.85 -2.72
CA SER A 47 -9.00 -6.95 -1.76
C SER A 47 -7.82 -6.91 -0.79
N GLU A 48 -6.63 -6.61 -1.31
CA GLU A 48 -5.44 -6.48 -0.47
C GLU A 48 -5.49 -5.22 0.38
N TRP A 49 -6.02 -4.12 -0.16
CA TRP A 49 -6.25 -2.91 0.62
C TRP A 49 -7.18 -3.14 1.83
N LYS A 50 -8.28 -3.88 1.64
CA LYS A 50 -9.17 -4.25 2.75
C LYS A 50 -8.45 -5.08 3.82
N LYS A 51 -7.54 -5.98 3.42
CA LYS A 51 -6.70 -6.73 4.36
C LYS A 51 -5.74 -5.83 5.13
N ILE A 52 -5.12 -4.84 4.48
CA ILE A 52 -4.28 -3.84 5.15
C ILE A 52 -5.08 -3.12 6.24
N ILE A 53 -6.24 -2.57 5.89
CA ILE A 53 -7.09 -1.84 6.86
C ILE A 53 -7.53 -2.76 8.01
N THR A 54 -7.88 -4.02 7.73
CA THR A 54 -8.26 -4.99 8.76
C THR A 54 -7.09 -5.31 9.69
N THR A 55 -5.89 -5.48 9.13
CA THR A 55 -4.66 -5.73 9.89
C THR A 55 -4.34 -4.55 10.82
N LEU A 56 -4.37 -3.32 10.29
CA LEU A 56 -4.16 -2.10 11.06
C LEU A 56 -5.20 -1.95 12.20
N LYS A 57 -6.49 -2.19 11.91
CA LYS A 57 -7.57 -2.14 12.91
C LYS A 57 -7.41 -3.17 14.02
N SER A 58 -6.84 -4.33 13.72
CA SER A 58 -6.62 -5.39 14.71
C SER A 58 -5.43 -5.12 15.64
N ASN A 59 -4.54 -4.21 15.25
CA ASN A 59 -3.27 -3.93 15.93
C ASN A 59 -3.34 -2.78 16.96
N LYS A 60 -4.49 -2.53 17.61
CA LYS A 60 -4.74 -1.42 18.56
C LYS A 60 -3.77 -1.27 19.74
N LYS A 61 -2.93 -2.27 20.03
CA LYS A 61 -1.99 -2.29 21.17
C LYS A 61 -0.51 -2.17 20.76
N ARG A 62 -0.22 -1.95 19.47
CA ARG A 62 1.14 -1.89 18.92
C ARG A 62 1.51 -0.46 18.52
N PRO A 63 2.82 -0.15 18.39
CA PRO A 63 3.26 1.15 17.87
C PRO A 63 2.69 1.41 16.48
N SER A 64 2.57 2.71 16.13
CA SER A 64 2.07 3.17 14.84
C SER A 64 2.77 2.46 13.68
N GLU A 65 1.98 1.80 12.82
CA GLU A 65 2.47 1.08 11.64
C GLU A 65 2.43 1.98 10.41
N ASN A 66 3.46 1.92 9.57
CA ASN A 66 3.56 2.69 8.33
C ASN A 66 3.18 1.83 7.13
N ILE A 67 2.54 2.43 6.12
CA ILE A 67 2.28 1.80 4.83
C ILE A 67 3.30 2.36 3.83
N LEU A 68 4.07 1.46 3.21
CA LEU A 68 5.06 1.81 2.19
C LEU A 68 4.58 1.35 0.81
N PHE A 69 4.76 2.20 -0.20
CA PHE A 69 4.44 1.91 -1.60
C PHE A 69 5.51 2.53 -2.52
N ILE A 70 5.70 1.94 -3.70
CA ILE A 70 6.76 2.37 -4.62
C ILE A 70 6.49 3.73 -5.29
N LYS A 71 5.21 4.06 -5.51
CA LYS A 71 4.75 5.29 -6.16
C LYS A 71 3.36 5.69 -5.67
N TRP A 72 3.06 6.99 -5.68
CA TRP A 72 1.78 7.52 -5.21
C TRP A 72 0.57 6.99 -5.98
N ASP A 73 0.74 6.65 -7.28
CA ASP A 73 -0.30 6.04 -8.10
C ASP A 73 -0.69 4.62 -7.67
N ARG A 74 0.05 4.00 -6.74
CA ARG A 74 -0.33 2.73 -6.08
C ARG A 74 -1.23 2.96 -4.87
N PHE A 75 -1.12 4.12 -4.23
CA PHE A 75 -2.05 4.51 -3.18
C PHE A 75 -3.38 4.93 -3.81
N SER A 76 -3.38 5.96 -4.65
CA SER A 76 -4.57 6.42 -5.37
C SER A 76 -4.18 7.29 -6.56
N ARG A 77 -4.92 7.18 -7.66
CA ARG A 77 -4.85 8.12 -8.79
C ARG A 77 -5.93 9.21 -8.73
N ASN A 78 -6.82 9.15 -7.74
CA ASN A 78 -7.90 10.11 -7.54
C ASN A 78 -7.70 10.84 -6.21
N ILE A 79 -7.55 12.16 -6.27
CA ILE A 79 -7.26 13.01 -5.11
C ILE A 79 -8.40 13.03 -4.07
N GLU A 80 -9.66 12.95 -4.51
CA GLU A 80 -10.82 12.93 -3.62
C GLU A 80 -10.82 11.65 -2.77
N TYR A 81 -10.61 10.50 -3.42
CA TYR A 81 -10.50 9.22 -2.71
C TYR A 81 -9.29 9.16 -1.79
N THR A 82 -8.18 9.79 -2.17
CA THR A 82 -6.98 9.94 -1.32
C THR A 82 -7.35 10.61 0.00
N TYR A 83 -8.03 11.77 -0.03
CA TYR A 83 -8.39 12.49 1.19
C TYR A 83 -9.35 11.71 2.07
N GLN A 84 -10.36 11.05 1.49
CA GLN A 84 -11.27 10.18 2.24
C GLN A 84 -10.51 9.06 2.96
N MET A 85 -9.57 8.40 2.27
CA MET A 85 -8.79 7.30 2.84
C MET A 85 -7.81 7.77 3.93
N LEU A 86 -7.20 8.94 3.77
CA LEU A 86 -6.37 9.55 4.81
C LEU A 86 -7.17 9.82 6.09
N GLY A 87 -8.42 10.28 5.96
CA GLY A 87 -9.34 10.43 7.09
C GLY A 87 -9.61 9.12 7.82
N ILE A 88 -9.87 8.03 7.07
CA ILE A 88 -10.11 6.69 7.63
C ILE A 88 -8.86 6.16 8.35
N LEU A 89 -7.68 6.33 7.75
CA LEU A 89 -6.41 5.88 8.33
C LEU A 89 -6.10 6.65 9.62
N HIS A 90 -6.27 7.98 9.61
CA HIS A 90 -6.09 8.81 10.79
C HIS A 90 -7.03 8.39 11.92
N GLN A 91 -8.33 8.20 11.64
CA GLN A 91 -9.28 7.73 12.65
C GLN A 91 -8.95 6.30 13.13
N THR A 92 -8.41 5.43 12.27
CA THR A 92 -8.13 4.04 12.64
C THR A 92 -6.89 3.90 13.53
N ILE A 93 -5.87 4.76 13.34
CA ILE A 93 -4.59 4.69 14.06
C ILE A 93 -4.66 5.37 15.44
N HIS A 94 -5.60 6.31 15.62
CA HIS A 94 -5.73 7.10 16.85
C HIS A 94 -6.83 6.60 17.83
N TYR A 95 -7.34 5.38 17.66
CA TYR A 95 -8.28 4.71 18.58
C TYR A 95 -7.65 3.48 19.24
#